data_AF-A0A2P2DX65-F1
#
_entry.id   AF-A0A2P2DX65-F1
#
_cell.length_a   1.000
_cell.length_b   1.000
_cell.length_c   1.000
_cell.angle_alpha   90.00
_cell.angle_beta   90.00
_cell.angle_gamma   90.00
#
_symmetry.space_group_name_H-M   'P 1'
#
loop_
_entity.id
_entity.type
_entity.pdbx_description
1 polymer ?
#
loop_
_entity_poly.entity_id
_entity_poly.type
_entity_poly.pdbx_seq_one_letter_code
_entity_poly.pdbx_strand_id
1 'polypeptide(L)'
;MSENSPIETKKTLSPRAKYTFLFASWVFLSAFSFYLGMNLMSNRDSESIQLKNVSASAKEALEQVEKEVNPSSLDETKEPSQTTVQEEADKAPEFLAKEDVSFRASAWSTDWSAMRKTVHLYNEIHPFIYTMRGGLSNNGELISSWSQTARKERVQEMRQINPKVKIIPTIFRWENPKEKINENIGMGGRTDIRDHHIQVIVNEVETYGYDGIDIDYEGMSCEKKEKFEEFFVLLAKELHKRRKLISVAVHPKTPSDKKKELRCKGLSKAIEMDFRENWRGPTTHDYAFLAKHADRVKIMAYELHPRKYHNPGPGPQAPNVWLKEIISYAKKRVPTEKLYMAIPTYGYDWALNCKASAKAVYHSDVIRIRSGAHKKHQPTDINQILLTENKVANWRNLSKFADIHKNRAYEDPTLWYSSGGCDRVAFYMNRKAFEEKMTLLRKYDLGGFSFWQLVTDNDPEINDYLALLVQGKLPAVEKVKEVEVEETAKPEEKKTSLKLSTNKEKTKKVSL
;
A
#
# COMPACT_ATOMS: atom_id res chain seq x y z
N MET A 1 -76.29 7.93 18.21
CA MET A 1 -75.65 7.28 19.37
C MET A 1 -74.48 6.50 18.79
N SER A 2 -73.25 7.06 18.74
CA SER A 2 -72.23 7.11 19.80
C SER A 2 -72.00 5.73 20.42
N GLU A 3 -70.80 5.15 20.45
CA GLU A 3 -69.56 5.75 20.95
C GLU A 3 -68.30 5.41 20.16
N ASN A 4 -67.41 6.41 20.12
CA ASN A 4 -66.02 6.37 19.65
C ASN A 4 -65.10 5.83 20.76
N SER A 5 -64.07 5.07 20.38
CA SER A 5 -62.85 4.87 21.18
C SER A 5 -61.71 5.76 20.63
N PRO A 6 -60.85 6.37 21.48
CA PRO A 6 -59.86 7.34 21.02
C PRO A 6 -58.55 6.68 20.55
N ILE A 7 -57.97 7.24 19.48
CA ILE A 7 -56.66 6.91 18.94
C ILE A 7 -55.58 7.68 19.74
N GLU A 8 -54.69 6.95 20.41
CA GLU A 8 -53.49 7.49 21.04
C GLU A 8 -52.48 7.96 19.99
N THR A 9 -52.24 9.28 19.92
CA THR A 9 -51.19 9.86 19.07
C THR A 9 -49.88 9.97 19.86
N LYS A 10 -48.89 9.15 19.51
CA LYS A 10 -47.51 9.30 20.00
C LYS A 10 -46.94 10.64 19.53
N LYS A 11 -46.85 11.61 20.44
CA LYS A 11 -46.15 12.88 20.22
C LYS A 11 -44.64 12.63 20.06
N THR A 12 -44.13 12.79 18.85
CA THR A 12 -42.69 12.81 18.57
C THR A 12 -42.09 14.15 19.03
N LEU A 13 -41.11 14.09 19.93
CA LEU A 13 -40.34 15.25 20.41
C LEU A 13 -39.63 15.97 19.25
N SER A 14 -39.70 17.30 19.26
CA SER A 14 -39.08 18.16 18.25
C SER A 14 -37.54 18.01 18.26
N PRO A 15 -36.86 18.26 17.13
CA PRO A 15 -35.40 18.11 17.01
C PRO A 15 -34.65 18.91 18.09
N ARG A 16 -35.12 20.11 18.45
CA ARG A 16 -34.53 20.93 19.52
C ARG A 16 -34.56 20.20 20.88
N ALA A 17 -35.66 19.57 21.25
CA ALA A 17 -35.77 18.87 22.54
C ALA A 17 -34.88 17.62 22.62
N LYS A 18 -34.61 16.95 21.48
CA LYS A 18 -33.64 15.83 21.41
C LYS A 18 -32.20 16.30 21.59
N TYR A 19 -31.85 17.46 21.03
CA TYR A 19 -30.53 18.06 21.23
C TYR A 19 -30.30 18.53 22.67
N THR A 20 -31.31 19.11 23.33
CA THR A 20 -31.17 19.53 24.74
C THR A 20 -31.00 18.33 25.68
N PHE A 21 -31.69 17.21 25.43
CA PHE A 21 -31.54 15.98 26.22
C PHE A 21 -30.18 15.29 26.02
N LEU A 22 -29.68 15.25 24.79
CA LEU A 22 -28.36 14.69 24.49
C LEU A 22 -27.22 15.57 25.06
N PHE A 23 -27.38 16.88 25.01
CA PHE A 23 -26.42 17.83 25.59
C PHE A 23 -26.42 17.75 27.13
N ALA A 24 -27.59 17.70 27.78
CA ALA A 24 -27.67 17.54 29.23
C ALA A 24 -27.08 16.21 29.70
N SER A 25 -27.31 15.11 28.96
CA SER A 25 -26.72 13.79 29.27
C SER A 25 -25.20 13.81 29.12
N TRP A 26 -24.67 14.47 28.10
CA TRP A 26 -23.22 14.60 27.88
C TRP A 26 -22.53 15.47 28.94
N VAL A 27 -23.17 16.55 29.38
CA VAL A 27 -22.66 17.40 30.47
C VAL A 27 -22.65 16.63 31.81
N PHE A 28 -23.70 15.87 32.12
CA PHE A 28 -23.75 15.04 33.33
C PHE A 28 -22.68 13.92 33.33
N LEU A 29 -22.50 13.23 32.20
CA LEU A 29 -21.47 12.18 32.06
C LEU A 29 -20.04 12.75 32.14
N SER A 30 -19.82 13.96 31.62
CA SER A 30 -18.52 14.64 31.68
C SER A 30 -18.21 15.16 33.08
N ALA A 31 -19.20 15.72 33.78
CA ALA A 31 -19.06 16.16 35.17
C ALA A 31 -18.83 14.99 36.13
N PHE A 32 -19.50 13.84 35.91
CA PHE A 32 -19.27 12.63 36.70
C PHE A 32 -17.87 12.03 36.46
N SER A 33 -17.40 12.02 35.21
CA SER A 33 -16.05 11.56 34.86
C SER A 33 -14.95 12.47 35.43
N PHE A 34 -15.20 13.79 35.44
CA PHE A 34 -14.31 14.78 36.05
C PHE A 34 -14.27 14.64 37.59
N TYR A 35 -15.43 14.45 38.23
CA TYR A 35 -15.52 14.19 39.68
C TYR A 35 -14.80 12.89 40.08
N LEU A 36 -14.97 11.81 39.31
CA LEU A 36 -14.24 10.56 39.54
C LEU A 36 -12.72 10.75 39.36
N GLY A 37 -12.32 11.51 38.34
CA GLY A 37 -10.92 11.84 38.08
C GLY A 37 -10.29 12.70 39.19
N MET A 38 -11.04 13.64 39.76
CA MET A 38 -10.59 14.45 40.89
C MET A 38 -10.49 13.64 42.19
N ASN A 39 -11.44 12.74 42.47
CA ASN A 39 -11.36 11.84 43.64
C ASN A 39 -10.24 10.80 43.54
N LEU A 40 -9.90 10.36 42.32
CA LEU A 40 -8.75 9.49 42.07
C LEU A 40 -7.42 10.23 42.16
N MET A 41 -7.40 11.54 41.91
CA MET A 41 -6.21 12.38 42.02
C MET A 41 -6.01 12.98 43.43
N SER A 42 -7.03 13.07 44.27
CA SER A 42 -6.87 13.55 45.67
C SER A 42 -6.45 12.45 46.66
N ASN A 43 -6.34 11.19 46.23
CA ASN A 43 -5.98 10.04 47.09
C ASN A 43 -4.60 9.45 46.77
N ARG A 44 -3.66 10.27 46.33
CA ARG A 44 -2.24 9.91 46.26
C ARG A 44 -1.39 11.02 46.88
N ASP A 45 -1.10 10.87 48.18
CA ASP A 45 0.28 10.75 48.68
C ASP A 45 0.27 10.78 50.22
N SER A 46 0.51 9.62 50.85
CA SER A 46 1.61 9.40 51.81
C SER A 46 1.40 8.11 52.65
N GLU A 47 2.55 7.53 52.99
CA GLU A 47 2.80 6.57 54.07
C GLU A 47 2.78 5.04 53.83
N SER A 48 3.92 4.50 54.29
CA SER A 48 4.34 3.14 54.53
C SER A 48 3.36 2.29 55.32
N ILE A 49 3.21 1.02 54.93
CA ILE A 49 2.73 -0.02 55.83
C ILE A 49 3.63 -1.26 55.68
N GLN A 50 4.38 -1.54 56.74
CA GLN A 50 4.94 -2.86 57.03
C GLN A 50 3.79 -3.83 57.28
N LEU A 51 3.91 -5.07 56.80
CA LEU A 51 3.18 -6.21 57.35
C LEU A 51 4.13 -7.40 57.53
N LYS A 52 4.46 -7.64 58.80
CA LYS A 52 5.07 -8.85 59.33
C LYS A 52 4.01 -9.95 59.50
N ASN A 53 4.49 -11.20 59.41
CA ASN A 53 3.95 -12.45 59.97
C ASN A 53 2.76 -13.06 59.19
N VAL A 54 2.66 -14.36 58.85
CA VAL A 54 3.25 -15.64 59.30
C VAL A 54 3.21 -16.56 58.05
N SER A 55 4.14 -17.46 57.73
CA SER A 55 4.28 -18.76 58.37
C SER A 55 5.41 -19.58 57.74
N ALA A 56 5.98 -20.45 58.57
CA ALA A 56 7.05 -21.37 58.25
C ALA A 56 6.60 -22.46 57.27
N SER A 57 7.14 -22.44 56.06
CA SER A 57 7.17 -23.57 55.12
C SER A 57 8.15 -23.29 53.97
N ALA A 58 9.33 -22.76 54.29
CA ALA A 58 10.41 -22.56 53.32
C ALA A 58 11.77 -22.87 53.97
N LYS A 59 11.78 -23.81 54.91
CA LYS A 59 12.95 -24.58 55.32
C LYS A 59 12.81 -25.96 54.68
N GLU A 60 13.11 -26.01 53.39
CA GLU A 60 13.41 -27.24 52.62
C GLU A 60 13.73 -26.82 51.18
N ALA A 61 14.65 -25.88 51.04
CA ALA A 61 15.57 -25.92 49.93
C ALA A 61 16.88 -26.47 50.50
N LEU A 62 17.48 -27.42 49.78
CA LEU A 62 18.80 -28.03 49.98
C LEU A 62 18.78 -29.38 50.69
N GLU A 63 18.49 -30.45 49.93
CA GLU A 63 19.28 -31.67 50.01
C GLU A 63 19.10 -32.55 48.75
N GLN A 64 20.23 -33.09 48.23
CA GLN A 64 20.39 -34.14 47.21
C GLN A 64 20.20 -33.69 45.75
N VAL A 65 21.19 -33.49 44.87
CA VAL A 65 22.52 -34.09 44.62
C VAL A 65 22.48 -35.59 44.24
N GLU A 66 22.75 -35.80 42.94
CA GLU A 66 23.50 -36.92 42.30
C GLU A 66 22.83 -38.19 41.75
N LYS A 67 23.33 -38.52 40.54
CA LYS A 67 23.52 -39.81 39.83
C LYS A 67 22.41 -40.27 38.88
N GLU A 68 22.61 -40.42 37.56
CA GLU A 68 23.60 -41.14 36.71
C GLU A 68 22.96 -42.42 36.13
N VAL A 69 23.33 -42.76 34.89
CA VAL A 69 23.20 -44.07 34.21
C VAL A 69 21.97 -44.31 33.30
N ASN A 70 22.26 -44.33 32.00
CA ASN A 70 21.61 -45.09 30.91
C ASN A 70 22.24 -46.50 30.89
N PRO A 71 21.61 -47.64 30.51
CA PRO A 71 21.43 -47.94 29.07
C PRO A 71 20.33 -48.96 28.65
N SER A 72 19.98 -48.88 27.35
CA SER A 72 19.65 -49.96 26.38
C SER A 72 18.57 -51.03 26.66
N SER A 73 17.69 -51.27 25.67
CA SER A 73 17.84 -52.36 24.67
C SER A 73 16.50 -52.76 23.98
N LEU A 74 16.58 -53.01 22.66
CA LEU A 74 15.87 -54.06 21.85
C LEU A 74 14.32 -53.98 21.73
N ASP A 75 13.65 -54.39 20.65
CA ASP A 75 13.92 -54.68 19.23
C ASP A 75 12.54 -54.83 18.52
N GLU A 76 12.54 -54.73 17.19
CA GLU A 76 11.57 -55.23 16.20
C GLU A 76 10.03 -55.18 16.43
N THR A 77 9.31 -54.52 15.50
CA THR A 77 8.43 -55.21 14.51
C THR A 77 7.81 -54.22 13.50
N LYS A 78 7.82 -54.63 12.22
CA LYS A 78 7.16 -53.96 11.08
C LYS A 78 5.69 -54.38 11.01
N GLU A 79 4.78 -53.48 10.64
CA GLU A 79 3.96 -53.55 9.41
C GLU A 79 2.95 -52.37 9.28
N PRO A 80 2.34 -52.13 8.10
CA PRO A 80 2.26 -50.83 7.46
C PRO A 80 0.97 -50.09 7.79
N SER A 81 1.03 -48.77 7.93
CA SER A 81 -0.17 -47.97 7.83
C SER A 81 0.11 -46.54 7.38
N GLN A 82 -0.71 -46.12 6.41
CA GLN A 82 -1.18 -44.77 6.19
C GLN A 82 -0.11 -43.71 5.90
N THR A 83 0.07 -43.45 4.61
CA THR A 83 0.54 -42.17 4.09
C THR A 83 -0.41 -41.07 4.56
N THR A 84 -0.16 -40.54 5.75
CA THR A 84 -0.80 -39.35 6.26
C THR A 84 -0.13 -38.15 5.60
N VAL A 85 -0.94 -37.36 4.91
CA VAL A 85 -0.62 -36.02 4.42
C VAL A 85 -0.36 -35.13 5.64
N GLN A 86 0.85 -35.19 6.21
CA GLN A 86 1.25 -34.32 7.32
C GLN A 86 2.76 -34.37 7.54
N GLU A 87 3.53 -33.75 6.64
CA GLU A 87 4.88 -33.21 6.91
C GLU A 87 5.37 -32.38 5.71
N GLU A 88 4.63 -31.32 5.37
CA GLU A 88 5.18 -30.17 4.64
C GLU A 88 4.85 -28.89 5.42
N ALA A 89 5.37 -28.83 6.65
CA ALA A 89 5.46 -27.59 7.41
C ALA A 89 6.86 -27.49 8.01
N ASP A 90 7.41 -26.28 7.99
CA ASP A 90 8.53 -25.81 8.82
C ASP A 90 9.98 -26.00 8.35
N LYS A 91 10.23 -25.84 7.05
CA LYS A 91 11.53 -25.27 6.63
C LYS A 91 11.32 -24.00 5.82
N ALA A 92 11.57 -22.86 6.47
CA ALA A 92 11.69 -21.58 5.78
C ALA A 92 12.66 -21.74 4.60
N PRO A 93 12.36 -21.15 3.44
CA PRO A 93 13.17 -21.34 2.24
C PRO A 93 14.61 -20.87 2.46
N GLU A 94 15.57 -21.64 1.94
CA GLU A 94 16.99 -21.31 2.03
C GLU A 94 17.28 -20.04 1.22
N PHE A 95 17.50 -18.94 1.93
CA PHE A 95 17.70 -17.61 1.35
C PHE A 95 19.14 -17.47 0.83
N LEU A 96 19.33 -17.18 -0.46
CA LEU A 96 20.66 -16.90 -1.00
C LEU A 96 21.24 -15.63 -0.32
N ALA A 97 22.41 -15.81 0.28
CA ALA A 97 23.06 -14.87 1.16
C ALA A 97 24.07 -13.99 0.41
N LYS A 98 23.70 -12.74 0.10
CA LYS A 98 24.56 -11.54 -0.05
C LYS A 98 23.68 -10.35 -0.44
N GLU A 99 24.13 -9.10 -0.23
CA GLU A 99 23.44 -7.90 -0.73
C GLU A 99 23.32 -7.85 -2.27
N ASP A 100 23.95 -8.81 -2.95
CA ASP A 100 23.87 -9.15 -4.37
C ASP A 100 22.51 -9.74 -4.78
N VAL A 101 21.42 -9.20 -4.23
CA VAL A 101 20.06 -9.49 -4.69
C VAL A 101 19.73 -8.48 -5.78
N SER A 102 19.66 -8.95 -7.02
CA SER A 102 19.37 -8.10 -8.18
C SER A 102 17.93 -7.59 -8.22
N PHE A 103 16.99 -8.27 -7.56
CA PHE A 103 15.56 -7.89 -7.56
C PHE A 103 14.90 -8.23 -6.21
N ARG A 104 14.61 -7.22 -5.39
CA ARG A 104 14.13 -7.38 -4.01
C ARG A 104 12.61 -7.43 -3.93
N ALA A 105 12.10 -8.38 -3.14
CA ALA A 105 10.71 -8.44 -2.71
C ALA A 105 10.51 -7.60 -1.45
N SER A 106 9.57 -6.66 -1.52
CA SER A 106 9.22 -5.78 -0.41
C SER A 106 7.69 -5.63 -0.27
N ALA A 107 7.22 -5.29 0.93
CA ALA A 107 5.82 -4.96 1.15
C ALA A 107 5.61 -3.90 2.23
N TRP A 108 4.68 -2.98 1.96
CA TRP A 108 4.04 -2.18 2.99
C TRP A 108 2.86 -2.95 3.60
N SER A 109 2.70 -2.86 4.91
CA SER A 109 1.58 -3.55 5.59
C SER A 109 1.20 -2.88 6.89
N THR A 110 -0.11 -2.80 7.13
CA THR A 110 -0.70 -2.53 8.45
C THR A 110 -1.09 -3.82 9.17
N ASP A 111 -1.10 -4.96 8.47
CA ASP A 111 -1.60 -6.26 8.93
C ASP A 111 -0.45 -7.10 9.52
N TRP A 112 -0.40 -7.15 10.85
CA TRP A 112 0.59 -7.96 11.57
C TRP A 112 0.48 -9.45 11.27
N SER A 113 -0.72 -9.99 11.09
CA SER A 113 -0.92 -11.41 10.80
C SER A 113 -0.30 -11.77 9.45
N ALA A 114 -0.54 -10.92 8.44
CA ALA A 114 0.04 -11.09 7.11
C ALA A 114 1.58 -11.02 7.16
N MET A 115 2.15 -10.01 7.82
CA MET A 115 3.60 -9.88 8.00
C MET A 115 4.19 -11.13 8.67
N ARG A 116 3.68 -11.51 9.83
CA ARG A 116 4.15 -12.69 10.58
C ARG A 116 4.13 -13.95 9.74
N LYS A 117 3.03 -14.21 9.02
CA LYS A 117 2.86 -15.43 8.21
C LYS A 117 3.79 -15.46 7.00
N THR A 118 4.15 -14.32 6.42
CA THR A 118 4.80 -14.26 5.10
C THR A 118 6.19 -13.63 5.09
N VAL A 119 6.72 -13.15 6.23
CA VAL A 119 8.02 -12.45 6.30
C VAL A 119 9.21 -13.23 5.70
N HIS A 120 9.14 -14.56 5.68
CA HIS A 120 10.14 -15.41 5.02
C HIS A 120 10.16 -15.29 3.48
N LEU A 121 9.16 -14.65 2.88
CA LEU A 121 9.01 -14.42 1.44
C LEU A 121 9.50 -13.04 0.98
N TYR A 122 10.01 -12.21 1.90
CA TYR A 122 10.40 -10.84 1.60
C TYR A 122 11.84 -10.55 2.01
N ASN A 123 12.53 -9.74 1.21
CA ASN A 123 13.81 -9.16 1.57
C ASN A 123 13.63 -8.01 2.56
N GLU A 124 12.56 -7.23 2.38
CA GLU A 124 12.29 -6.01 3.16
C GLU A 124 10.80 -5.97 3.55
N ILE A 125 10.50 -5.70 4.81
CA ILE A 125 9.14 -5.45 5.29
C ILE A 125 9.07 -4.02 5.82
N HIS A 126 8.01 -3.32 5.42
CA HIS A 126 7.76 -1.94 5.79
C HIS A 126 6.47 -1.85 6.62
N PRO A 127 6.54 -2.05 7.94
CA PRO A 127 5.38 -1.85 8.81
C PRO A 127 4.87 -0.41 8.68
N PHE A 128 3.64 -0.25 8.24
CA PHE A 128 2.99 1.05 8.05
C PHE A 128 2.38 1.52 9.37
N ILE A 129 3.25 1.89 10.31
CA ILE A 129 2.88 2.02 11.72
C ILE A 129 3.03 3.42 12.27
N TYR A 130 3.75 4.33 11.61
CA TYR A 130 3.99 5.68 12.13
C TYR A 130 3.21 6.74 11.37
N THR A 131 2.70 7.72 12.11
CA THR A 131 2.29 9.02 11.59
C THR A 131 2.85 10.13 12.48
N MET A 132 2.83 11.37 12.01
CA MET A 132 3.27 12.51 12.83
C MET A 132 2.23 12.80 13.91
N ARG A 133 2.66 13.25 15.08
CA ARG A 133 1.75 13.82 16.08
C ARG A 133 1.39 15.25 15.68
N GLY A 134 0.11 15.58 15.82
CA GLY A 134 -0.42 16.89 15.49
C GLY A 134 -1.40 16.84 14.32
N GLY A 135 -1.59 17.99 13.69
CA GLY A 135 -2.52 18.17 12.58
C GLY A 135 -2.23 19.48 11.87
N LEU A 136 -2.89 20.56 12.29
CA LEU A 136 -2.65 21.89 11.73
C LEU A 136 -1.27 22.43 12.09
N SER A 137 -0.85 22.19 13.32
CA SER A 137 0.51 22.38 13.80
C SER A 137 1.06 21.03 14.26
N ASN A 138 2.36 20.89 14.15
CA ASN A 138 3.08 19.69 14.57
C ASN A 138 4.19 20.07 15.55
N ASN A 139 4.68 19.09 16.30
CA ASN A 139 5.74 19.26 17.28
C ASN A 139 6.94 18.34 17.04
N GLY A 140 7.01 17.67 15.88
CA GLY A 140 8.08 16.73 15.54
C GLY A 140 7.94 15.33 16.14
N GLU A 141 6.94 15.09 16.99
CA GLU A 141 6.71 13.76 17.57
C GLU A 141 6.06 12.79 16.57
N LEU A 142 6.19 11.50 16.85
CA LEU A 142 5.51 10.42 16.14
C LEU A 142 4.39 9.80 16.99
N ILE A 143 3.41 9.22 16.30
CA ILE A 143 2.42 8.32 16.86
C ILE A 143 2.59 6.98 16.15
N SER A 144 2.66 5.89 16.92
CA SER A 144 2.67 4.55 16.39
C SER A 144 1.33 3.86 16.61
N SER A 145 0.87 3.08 15.62
CA SER A 145 -0.26 2.16 15.78
C SER A 145 0.09 0.93 16.63
N TRP A 146 1.38 0.68 16.86
CA TRP A 146 1.88 -0.38 17.73
C TRP A 146 2.33 0.20 19.08
N SER A 147 2.02 -0.51 20.17
CA SER A 147 2.56 -0.16 21.49
C SER A 147 4.09 -0.27 21.51
N GLN A 148 4.74 0.31 22.52
CA GLN A 148 6.19 0.16 22.69
C GLN A 148 6.59 -1.31 22.81
N THR A 149 5.86 -2.08 23.61
CA THR A 149 6.07 -3.53 23.78
C THR A 149 5.88 -4.27 22.47
N ALA A 150 4.77 -4.01 21.75
CA ALA A 150 4.48 -4.67 20.49
C ALA A 150 5.54 -4.39 19.42
N ARG A 151 6.14 -3.20 19.37
CA ARG A 151 7.25 -2.91 18.45
C ARG A 151 8.45 -3.81 18.69
N LYS A 152 8.88 -3.96 19.95
CA LYS A 152 10.01 -4.83 20.31
C LYS A 152 9.72 -6.29 19.97
N GLU A 153 8.58 -6.81 20.42
CA GLU A 153 8.19 -8.21 20.23
C GLU A 153 8.03 -8.55 18.75
N ARG A 154 7.34 -7.71 17.97
CA ARG A 154 7.08 -7.98 16.55
C ARG A 154 8.35 -7.92 15.70
N VAL A 155 9.28 -7.01 16.02
CA VAL A 155 10.59 -6.97 15.36
C VAL A 155 11.38 -8.25 15.65
N GLN A 156 11.43 -8.66 16.91
CA GLN A 156 12.11 -9.88 17.32
C GLN A 156 11.50 -11.11 16.64
N GLU A 157 10.18 -11.22 16.61
CA GLU A 157 9.49 -12.35 16.00
C GLU A 157 9.70 -12.40 14.47
N MET A 158 9.61 -11.27 13.77
CA MET A 158 9.93 -11.23 12.33
C MET A 158 11.36 -11.69 12.06
N ARG A 159 12.32 -11.30 12.90
CA ARG A 159 13.73 -11.72 12.79
C ARG A 159 13.95 -13.19 13.17
N GLN A 160 13.15 -13.76 14.07
CA GLN A 160 13.18 -15.19 14.35
C GLN A 160 12.74 -16.01 13.14
N ILE A 161 11.69 -15.56 12.44
CA ILE A 161 11.17 -16.23 11.25
C ILE A 161 12.10 -16.03 10.03
N ASN A 162 12.62 -14.82 9.86
CA ASN A 162 13.58 -14.50 8.80
C ASN A 162 14.71 -13.63 9.35
N PRO A 163 15.84 -14.24 9.78
CA PRO A 163 16.98 -13.49 10.35
C PRO A 163 17.62 -12.47 9.40
N LYS A 164 17.33 -12.55 8.09
CA LYS A 164 17.90 -11.67 7.06
C LYS A 164 16.94 -10.56 6.63
N VAL A 165 15.69 -10.56 7.08
CA VAL A 165 14.71 -9.54 6.68
C VAL A 165 15.16 -8.16 7.14
N LYS A 166 15.04 -7.17 6.26
CA LYS A 166 15.17 -5.75 6.64
C LYS A 166 13.82 -5.24 7.10
N ILE A 167 13.75 -4.70 8.32
CA ILE A 167 12.54 -4.11 8.88
C ILE A 167 12.70 -2.60 8.84
N ILE A 168 11.94 -1.94 7.96
CA ILE A 168 12.09 -0.52 7.64
C ILE A 168 10.70 0.14 7.76
N PRO A 169 10.24 0.50 8.97
CA PRO A 169 8.91 1.05 9.18
C PRO A 169 8.64 2.35 8.41
N THR A 170 7.40 2.54 8.01
CA THR A 170 6.95 3.71 7.25
C THR A 170 6.37 4.77 8.17
N ILE A 171 6.77 6.02 7.93
CA ILE A 171 6.15 7.22 8.49
C ILE A 171 5.29 7.85 7.40
N PHE A 172 3.99 7.82 7.62
CA PHE A 172 3.02 8.34 6.67
C PHE A 172 2.41 9.67 7.10
N ARG A 173 2.31 10.58 6.13
CA ARG A 173 1.46 11.76 6.25
C ARG A 173 0.94 12.21 4.88
N TRP A 174 -0.37 12.18 4.71
CA TRP A 174 -1.04 12.88 3.60
C TRP A 174 -1.43 14.31 3.99
N GLU A 175 -0.82 15.31 3.37
CA GLU A 175 -1.16 16.70 3.67
C GLU A 175 -2.57 17.04 3.19
N ASN A 176 -3.40 17.60 4.07
CA ASN A 176 -4.75 18.05 3.77
C ASN A 176 -5.08 19.32 4.58
N PRO A 177 -6.31 19.88 4.52
CA PRO A 177 -6.64 21.08 5.28
C PRO A 177 -6.51 20.94 6.81
N LYS A 178 -6.52 19.72 7.36
CA LYS A 178 -6.45 19.46 8.81
C LYS A 178 -5.12 18.89 9.27
N GLU A 179 -4.32 18.38 8.35
CA GLU A 179 -3.07 17.66 8.63
C GLU A 179 -1.96 18.22 7.73
N LYS A 180 -0.96 18.85 8.32
CA LYS A 180 0.14 19.55 7.64
C LYS A 180 1.47 18.88 7.91
N ILE A 181 2.43 19.08 7.01
CA ILE A 181 3.82 18.61 7.15
C ILE A 181 4.76 19.75 7.58
N ASN A 182 4.33 21.00 7.45
CA ASN A 182 5.12 22.23 7.55
C ASN A 182 6.25 22.20 8.59
N GLU A 183 5.92 22.11 9.88
CA GLU A 183 6.92 22.25 10.94
C GLU A 183 7.92 21.09 10.97
N ASN A 184 7.46 19.87 10.68
CA ASN A 184 8.31 18.67 10.65
C ASN A 184 9.38 18.72 9.56
N ILE A 185 9.18 19.51 8.50
CA ILE A 185 10.19 19.76 7.45
C ILE A 185 10.90 21.11 7.61
N GLY A 186 10.65 21.84 8.70
CA GLY A 186 11.30 23.11 9.01
C GLY A 186 10.71 24.31 8.27
N MET A 187 9.52 24.18 7.72
CA MET A 187 8.81 25.28 7.08
C MET A 187 8.41 26.35 8.10
N GLY A 188 8.37 27.62 7.68
CA GLY A 188 8.08 28.74 8.58
C GLY A 188 9.20 29.06 9.57
N GLY A 189 10.42 28.59 9.32
CA GLY A 189 11.58 28.81 10.20
C GLY A 189 11.66 27.84 11.37
N ARG A 190 10.78 26.82 11.43
CA ARG A 190 10.71 25.83 12.53
C ARG A 190 11.76 24.73 12.42
N THR A 191 13.01 25.12 12.23
CA THR A 191 14.16 24.20 12.19
C THR A 191 14.33 23.44 13.50
N ASP A 192 13.94 24.05 14.63
CA ASP A 192 13.83 23.41 15.94
C ASP A 192 12.94 22.16 15.92
N ILE A 193 11.75 22.26 15.31
CA ILE A 193 10.82 21.12 15.19
C ILE A 193 11.35 20.07 14.21
N ARG A 194 11.90 20.49 13.08
CA ARG A 194 12.50 19.57 12.10
C ARG A 194 13.62 18.75 12.73
N ASP A 195 14.52 19.40 13.46
CA ASP A 195 15.69 18.75 14.04
C ASP A 195 15.25 17.82 15.19
N HIS A 196 14.26 18.23 15.99
CA HIS A 196 13.60 17.34 16.96
C HIS A 196 12.96 16.13 16.27
N HIS A 197 12.26 16.35 15.15
CA HIS A 197 11.63 15.28 14.40
C HIS A 197 12.64 14.25 13.88
N ILE A 198 13.77 14.71 13.34
CA ILE A 198 14.88 13.86 12.92
C ILE A 198 15.39 13.03 14.11
N GLN A 199 15.59 13.67 15.28
CA GLN A 199 16.03 12.97 16.48
C GLN A 199 15.04 11.91 16.94
N VAL A 200 13.73 12.20 16.91
CA VAL A 200 12.66 11.23 17.24
C VAL A 200 12.71 10.03 16.29
N ILE A 201 12.87 10.26 14.98
CA ILE A 201 12.97 9.19 13.98
C ILE A 201 14.21 8.31 14.25
N VAL A 202 15.36 8.93 14.46
CA VAL A 202 16.62 8.21 14.75
C VAL A 202 16.50 7.40 16.03
N ASN A 203 15.92 7.98 17.09
CA ASN A 203 15.69 7.28 18.36
C ASN A 203 14.79 6.06 18.18
N GLU A 204 13.72 6.16 17.40
CA GLU A 204 12.86 5.01 17.09
C GLU A 204 13.63 3.90 16.35
N VAL A 205 14.44 4.26 15.35
CA VAL A 205 15.27 3.31 14.60
C VAL A 205 16.27 2.59 15.51
N GLU A 206 16.94 3.30 16.40
CA GLU A 206 17.93 2.72 17.32
C GLU A 206 17.26 1.90 18.43
N THR A 207 16.18 2.41 19.04
CA THR A 207 15.50 1.78 20.18
C THR A 207 14.89 0.42 19.83
N TYR A 208 14.28 0.30 18.65
CA TYR A 208 13.61 -0.92 18.23
C TYR A 208 14.44 -1.78 17.27
N GLY A 209 15.67 -1.36 16.97
CA GLY A 209 16.58 -2.12 16.11
C GLY A 209 16.12 -2.22 14.65
N TYR A 210 15.39 -1.22 14.15
CA TYR A 210 15.01 -1.17 12.73
C TYR A 210 16.24 -1.05 11.83
N ASP A 211 16.15 -1.56 10.61
CA ASP A 211 17.21 -1.48 9.61
C ASP A 211 17.22 -0.13 8.88
N GLY A 212 16.15 0.64 9.02
CA GLY A 212 16.01 1.96 8.43
C GLY A 212 14.64 2.58 8.68
N ILE A 213 14.34 3.66 7.95
CA ILE A 213 13.02 4.28 7.91
C ILE A 213 12.56 4.51 6.46
N ASP A 214 11.25 4.45 6.24
CA ASP A 214 10.61 4.73 4.97
C ASP A 214 9.74 6.00 5.11
N ILE A 215 10.03 7.01 4.29
CA ILE A 215 9.36 8.33 4.34
C ILE A 215 8.27 8.38 3.27
N ASP A 216 7.02 8.48 3.72
CA ASP A 216 5.83 8.53 2.86
C ASP A 216 5.04 9.81 3.13
N TYR A 217 5.62 10.94 2.70
CA TYR A 217 5.07 12.28 2.91
C TYR A 217 4.41 12.73 1.62
N GLU A 218 3.09 12.76 1.60
CA GLU A 218 2.30 12.86 0.38
C GLU A 218 1.48 14.13 0.30
N GLY A 219 1.12 14.50 -0.93
CA GLY A 219 0.17 15.58 -1.18
C GLY A 219 0.68 16.97 -0.79
N MET A 220 1.99 17.16 -0.62
CA MET A 220 2.57 18.48 -0.33
C MET A 220 2.31 19.48 -1.46
N SER A 221 2.20 20.76 -1.10
CA SER A 221 2.16 21.87 -2.07
C SER A 221 3.58 22.22 -2.54
N CYS A 222 3.69 22.76 -3.76
CA CYS A 222 4.97 22.86 -4.46
C CYS A 222 6.01 23.75 -3.76
N GLU A 223 5.59 24.76 -3.01
CA GLU A 223 6.46 25.61 -2.19
C GLU A 223 7.23 24.85 -1.10
N LYS A 224 6.86 23.60 -0.81
CA LYS A 224 7.52 22.75 0.18
C LYS A 224 8.71 21.98 -0.37
N LYS A 225 8.88 21.89 -1.70
CA LYS A 225 9.89 21.04 -2.35
C LYS A 225 11.26 21.15 -1.69
N GLU A 226 11.83 22.36 -1.65
CA GLU A 226 13.19 22.58 -1.12
C GLU A 226 13.30 22.30 0.39
N LYS A 227 12.24 22.53 1.18
CA LYS A 227 12.24 22.24 2.61
C LYS A 227 12.12 20.75 2.91
N PHE A 228 11.31 20.03 2.13
CA PHE A 228 11.27 18.58 2.19
C PHE A 228 12.62 17.97 1.81
N GLU A 229 13.25 18.47 0.75
CA GLU A 229 14.59 18.06 0.32
C GLU A 229 15.65 18.31 1.40
N GLU A 230 15.65 19.48 2.03
CA GLU A 230 16.54 19.81 3.15
C GLU A 230 16.35 18.85 4.33
N PHE A 231 15.11 18.62 4.75
CA PHE A 231 14.79 17.63 5.78
C PHE A 231 15.30 16.23 5.41
N PHE A 232 15.04 15.79 4.19
CA PHE A 232 15.41 14.46 3.72
C PHE A 232 16.92 14.25 3.71
N VAL A 233 17.70 15.24 3.27
CA VAL A 233 19.17 15.20 3.28
C VAL A 233 19.71 15.08 4.71
N LEU A 234 19.17 15.87 5.64
CA LEU A 234 19.60 15.85 7.03
C LEU A 234 19.28 14.50 7.70
N LEU A 235 18.07 13.98 7.48
CA LEU A 235 17.68 12.67 8.00
C LEU A 235 18.53 11.54 7.40
N ALA A 236 18.72 11.53 6.08
CA ALA A 236 19.56 10.55 5.40
C ALA A 236 20.98 10.53 5.97
N LYS A 237 21.58 11.71 6.18
CA LYS A 237 22.91 11.83 6.79
C LYS A 237 22.97 11.21 8.18
N GLU A 238 21.98 11.46 9.04
CA GLU A 238 21.96 10.89 10.39
C GLU A 238 21.75 9.37 10.40
N LEU A 239 20.94 8.84 9.49
CA LEU A 239 20.73 7.40 9.34
C LEU A 239 21.97 6.68 8.77
N HIS A 240 22.59 7.24 7.72
CA HIS A 240 23.78 6.66 7.10
C HIS A 240 24.98 6.63 8.04
N LYS A 241 25.18 7.65 8.89
CA LYS A 241 26.19 7.63 9.96
C LYS A 241 26.05 6.41 10.88
N ARG A 242 24.82 5.92 11.06
CA ARG A 242 24.46 4.78 11.91
C ARG A 242 24.31 3.47 11.10
N ARG A 243 24.69 3.48 9.81
CA ARG A 243 24.54 2.35 8.88
C ARG A 243 23.07 1.89 8.77
N LYS A 244 22.14 2.83 8.81
CA LYS A 244 20.70 2.61 8.64
C LYS A 244 20.25 3.08 7.26
N LEU A 245 19.26 2.39 6.71
CA LEU A 245 18.68 2.69 5.41
C LEU A 245 17.67 3.84 5.50
N ILE A 246 17.52 4.57 4.41
CA ILE A 246 16.41 5.49 4.19
C ILE A 246 15.75 5.23 2.85
N SER A 247 14.44 5.05 2.89
CA SER A 247 13.59 4.87 1.71
C SER A 247 12.64 6.06 1.57
N VAL A 248 12.24 6.38 0.33
CA VAL A 248 11.22 7.41 0.07
C VAL A 248 10.15 6.89 -0.88
N ALA A 249 8.90 7.05 -0.49
CA ALA A 249 7.74 6.80 -1.34
C ALA A 249 7.44 8.07 -2.17
N VAL A 250 7.27 7.90 -3.48
CA VAL A 250 7.04 9.01 -4.39
C VAL A 250 5.87 8.72 -5.34
N HIS A 251 5.04 9.74 -5.60
CA HIS A 251 3.99 9.66 -6.62
C HIS A 251 4.55 9.34 -8.01
N PRO A 252 3.81 8.58 -8.83
CA PRO A 252 4.23 8.22 -10.18
C PRO A 252 4.29 9.45 -11.09
N LYS A 253 5.25 9.42 -12.01
CA LYS A 253 5.45 10.42 -13.06
C LYS A 253 5.61 9.72 -14.40
N THR A 254 4.88 10.17 -15.41
CA THR A 254 4.98 9.67 -16.79
C THR A 254 5.45 10.78 -17.73
N PRO A 255 6.26 10.50 -18.78
CA PRO A 255 6.84 11.54 -19.63
C PRO A 255 5.78 12.41 -20.31
N SER A 256 6.04 13.72 -20.39
CA SER A 256 5.22 14.69 -21.12
C SER A 256 6.03 15.39 -22.20
N ASP A 257 5.53 15.39 -23.43
CA ASP A 257 6.10 16.21 -24.53
C ASP A 257 5.91 17.71 -24.30
N LYS A 258 4.90 18.08 -23.50
CA LYS A 258 4.59 19.46 -23.16
C LYS A 258 5.26 19.84 -21.85
N LYS A 259 6.52 20.26 -21.93
CA LYS A 259 7.27 20.81 -20.79
C LYS A 259 6.67 22.15 -20.37
N LYS A 260 6.50 22.35 -19.07
CA LYS A 260 6.07 23.62 -18.47
C LYS A 260 6.96 23.96 -17.29
N GLU A 261 7.04 25.24 -16.95
CA GLU A 261 7.64 25.68 -15.70
C GLU A 261 6.56 26.04 -14.70
N LEU A 262 6.66 25.49 -13.50
CA LEU A 262 5.81 25.86 -12.37
C LEU A 262 6.62 26.71 -11.38
N ARG A 263 6.32 28.01 -11.34
CA ARG A 263 6.88 28.92 -10.32
C ARG A 263 6.09 28.80 -9.03
N CYS A 264 6.79 28.51 -7.94
CA CYS A 264 6.19 28.39 -6.61
C CYS A 264 6.84 29.38 -5.65
N LYS A 265 6.04 29.92 -4.73
CA LYS A 265 6.51 30.88 -3.74
C LYS A 265 7.61 30.24 -2.90
N GLY A 266 8.73 30.96 -2.73
CA GLY A 266 9.82 30.55 -1.86
C GLY A 266 10.80 29.53 -2.45
N LEU A 267 10.56 29.03 -3.66
CA LEU A 267 11.55 28.21 -4.36
C LEU A 267 12.58 29.09 -5.07
N SER A 268 13.83 28.66 -5.05
CA SER A 268 14.95 29.32 -5.76
C SER A 268 14.84 29.18 -7.28
N LYS A 269 14.21 28.10 -7.75
CA LYS A 269 14.01 27.79 -9.17
C LYS A 269 12.58 27.31 -9.43
N ALA A 270 12.10 27.54 -10.65
CA ALA A 270 10.85 26.94 -11.09
C ALA A 270 11.00 25.40 -11.18
N ILE A 271 9.90 24.69 -10.97
CA ILE A 271 9.85 23.24 -11.15
C ILE A 271 9.63 22.96 -12.64
N GLU A 272 10.51 22.16 -13.24
CA GLU A 272 10.28 21.62 -14.59
C GLU A 272 9.20 20.53 -14.51
N MET A 273 8.07 20.79 -15.16
CA MET A 273 6.94 19.87 -15.30
C MET A 273 7.05 19.15 -16.64
N ASP A 274 7.97 18.20 -16.73
CA ASP A 274 8.16 17.32 -17.89
C ASP A 274 7.46 15.96 -17.73
N PHE A 275 6.46 15.91 -16.85
CA PHE A 275 5.59 14.78 -16.59
C PHE A 275 4.11 15.14 -16.71
N ARG A 276 3.24 14.14 -16.93
CA ARG A 276 1.81 14.36 -17.25
C ARG A 276 0.93 14.58 -16.01
N GLU A 277 1.33 14.05 -14.86
CA GLU A 277 0.55 14.10 -13.63
C GLU A 277 0.44 15.54 -13.09
N ASN A 278 -0.70 16.18 -13.33
CA ASN A 278 -0.90 17.61 -13.11
C ASN A 278 -1.64 17.92 -11.80
N TRP A 279 -1.11 17.43 -10.68
CA TRP A 279 -1.62 17.73 -9.34
C TRP A 279 -0.46 17.92 -8.37
N ARG A 280 -0.72 18.45 -7.16
CA ARG A 280 0.35 18.96 -6.28
C ARG A 280 1.36 17.91 -5.81
N GLY A 281 0.96 16.66 -5.56
CA GLY A 281 1.85 15.65 -4.96
C GLY A 281 3.17 15.47 -5.72
N PRO A 282 3.12 15.08 -7.01
CA PRO A 282 4.32 14.88 -7.83
C PRO A 282 5.27 16.10 -7.87
N THR A 283 4.76 17.33 -7.71
CA THR A 283 5.58 18.55 -7.83
C THR A 283 6.68 18.67 -6.77
N THR A 284 6.53 17.98 -5.63
CA THR A 284 7.49 18.01 -4.53
C THR A 284 8.50 16.85 -4.54
N HIS A 285 8.26 15.84 -5.37
CA HIS A 285 9.11 14.64 -5.45
C HIS A 285 10.08 14.70 -6.63
N ASP A 286 11.21 15.35 -6.43
CA ASP A 286 12.31 15.36 -7.40
C ASP A 286 13.08 14.04 -7.35
N TYR A 287 12.81 13.16 -8.33
CA TYR A 287 13.39 11.82 -8.34
C TYR A 287 14.92 11.84 -8.38
N ALA A 288 15.51 12.73 -9.18
CA ALA A 288 16.96 12.78 -9.36
C ALA A 288 17.65 13.33 -8.11
N PHE A 289 17.03 14.30 -7.43
CA PHE A 289 17.54 14.79 -6.15
C PHE A 289 17.43 13.73 -5.06
N LEU A 290 16.23 13.16 -4.86
CA LEU A 290 15.98 12.19 -3.79
C LEU A 290 16.84 10.93 -3.94
N ALA A 291 17.06 10.44 -5.18
CA ALA A 291 17.89 9.26 -5.44
C ALA A 291 19.37 9.40 -5.03
N LYS A 292 19.88 10.64 -4.89
CA LYS A 292 21.24 10.89 -4.38
C LYS A 292 21.37 10.59 -2.89
N HIS A 293 20.27 10.71 -2.16
CA HIS A 293 20.24 10.61 -0.69
C HIS A 293 19.51 9.37 -0.19
N ALA A 294 18.60 8.80 -1.00
CA ALA A 294 17.87 7.59 -0.67
C ALA A 294 18.65 6.32 -1.02
N ASP A 295 18.46 5.28 -0.22
CA ASP A 295 18.85 3.91 -0.55
C ASP A 295 17.82 3.25 -1.46
N ARG A 296 16.55 3.68 -1.36
CA ARG A 296 15.40 3.18 -2.11
C ARG A 296 14.48 4.34 -2.51
N VAL A 297 14.11 4.39 -3.79
CA VAL A 297 13.05 5.27 -4.29
C VAL A 297 11.91 4.39 -4.77
N LYS A 298 10.79 4.42 -4.04
CA LYS A 298 9.63 3.58 -4.27
C LYS A 298 8.53 4.38 -4.94
N ILE A 299 8.29 4.11 -6.21
CA ILE A 299 7.23 4.79 -6.94
C ILE A 299 5.90 4.10 -6.65
N MET A 300 4.93 4.88 -6.15
CA MET A 300 3.56 4.43 -5.86
C MET A 300 2.76 4.20 -7.15
N ALA A 301 3.13 3.15 -7.90
CA ALA A 301 2.58 2.82 -9.21
C ALA A 301 1.25 2.05 -9.08
N TYR A 302 0.27 2.69 -8.43
CA TYR A 302 -1.11 2.24 -8.28
C TYR A 302 -2.07 3.44 -8.35
N GLU A 303 -3.38 3.17 -8.29
CA GLU A 303 -4.44 4.18 -8.41
C GLU A 303 -4.42 4.90 -9.77
N LEU A 304 -4.14 4.20 -10.88
CA LEU A 304 -4.38 4.77 -12.22
C LEU A 304 -5.87 5.05 -12.45
N HIS A 305 -6.73 4.18 -11.93
CA HIS A 305 -8.20 4.32 -11.99
C HIS A 305 -8.79 4.42 -10.57
N PRO A 306 -8.61 5.57 -9.89
CA PRO A 306 -9.04 5.77 -8.50
C PRO A 306 -10.57 5.90 -8.38
N ARG A 307 -11.15 5.44 -7.28
CA ARG A 307 -12.63 5.45 -7.11
C ARG A 307 -13.26 6.82 -6.88
N LYS A 308 -12.50 7.78 -6.33
CA LYS A 308 -13.04 9.05 -5.82
C LYS A 308 -12.52 10.27 -6.58
N TYR A 309 -11.21 10.50 -6.54
CA TYR A 309 -10.58 11.73 -7.03
C TYR A 309 -10.12 11.55 -8.48
N HIS A 310 -10.44 12.51 -9.35
CA HIS A 310 -10.02 12.48 -10.77
C HIS A 310 -10.31 11.14 -11.48
N ASN A 311 -11.39 10.46 -11.06
CA ASN A 311 -11.75 9.11 -11.47
C ASN A 311 -11.94 9.03 -12.99
N PRO A 312 -11.02 8.36 -13.73
CA PRO A 312 -11.12 8.18 -15.17
C PRO A 312 -12.02 6.99 -15.53
N GLY A 313 -12.89 6.54 -14.63
CA GLY A 313 -13.78 5.41 -14.84
C GLY A 313 -13.14 4.05 -14.54
N PRO A 314 -13.91 2.96 -14.74
CA PRO A 314 -13.47 1.60 -14.47
C PRO A 314 -12.20 1.24 -15.22
N GLY A 315 -11.25 0.58 -14.54
CA GLY A 315 -10.03 0.10 -15.16
C GLY A 315 -9.05 -0.54 -14.17
N PRO A 316 -7.95 -1.10 -14.70
CA PRO A 316 -6.90 -1.73 -13.91
C PRO A 316 -6.12 -0.69 -13.11
N GLN A 317 -5.58 -1.08 -11.95
CA GLN A 317 -4.92 -0.12 -11.05
C GLN A 317 -3.46 0.15 -11.41
N ALA A 318 -2.78 -0.79 -12.08
CA ALA A 318 -1.36 -0.70 -12.40
C ALA A 318 -0.99 -1.43 -13.72
N PRO A 319 -1.68 -1.19 -14.86
CA PRO A 319 -1.41 -1.95 -16.08
C PRO A 319 0.02 -1.75 -16.61
N ASN A 320 0.60 -2.78 -17.21
CA ASN A 320 1.98 -2.82 -17.70
C ASN A 320 2.31 -1.69 -18.68
N VAL A 321 1.33 -1.25 -19.48
CA VAL A 321 1.50 -0.10 -20.39
C VAL A 321 1.85 1.17 -19.62
N TRP A 322 1.18 1.42 -18.49
CA TRP A 322 1.46 2.58 -17.64
C TRP A 322 2.75 2.39 -16.83
N LEU A 323 3.01 1.17 -16.34
CA LEU A 323 4.26 0.84 -15.65
C LEU A 323 5.50 1.05 -16.55
N LYS A 324 5.39 0.83 -17.86
CA LYS A 324 6.48 1.15 -18.81
C LYS A 324 6.73 2.65 -18.91
N GLU A 325 5.69 3.48 -18.93
CA GLU A 325 5.81 4.94 -19.01
C GLU A 325 6.46 5.53 -17.75
N ILE A 326 5.86 5.28 -16.57
CA ILE A 326 6.57 4.69 -15.43
C ILE A 326 8.09 4.70 -15.41
N ILE A 327 8.59 3.51 -15.68
CA ILE A 327 9.99 3.13 -15.74
C ILE A 327 10.78 4.02 -16.69
N SER A 328 10.24 4.36 -17.87
CA SER A 328 10.93 5.20 -18.86
C SER A 328 11.25 6.60 -18.34
N TYR A 329 10.37 7.17 -17.51
CA TYR A 329 10.61 8.46 -16.87
C TYR A 329 11.60 8.33 -15.70
N ALA A 330 11.43 7.28 -14.89
CA ALA A 330 12.18 7.08 -13.66
C ALA A 330 13.64 6.67 -13.88
N LYS A 331 13.92 5.76 -14.83
CA LYS A 331 15.28 5.26 -15.11
C LYS A 331 16.26 6.35 -15.55
N LYS A 332 15.75 7.45 -16.13
CA LYS A 332 16.56 8.62 -16.50
C LYS A 332 17.05 9.42 -15.28
N ARG A 333 16.56 9.12 -14.08
CA ARG A 333 16.71 9.95 -12.87
C ARG A 333 17.13 9.15 -11.64
N VAL A 334 16.75 7.88 -11.56
CA VAL A 334 17.01 7.01 -10.42
C VAL A 334 17.85 5.83 -10.91
N PRO A 335 19.02 5.56 -10.29
CA PRO A 335 19.77 4.33 -10.54
C PRO A 335 18.88 3.11 -10.34
N THR A 336 18.95 2.15 -11.26
CA THR A 336 17.96 1.07 -11.32
C THR A 336 17.97 0.22 -10.06
N GLU A 337 19.13 -0.01 -9.44
CA GLU A 337 19.31 -0.75 -8.19
C GLU A 337 18.62 -0.12 -6.98
N LYS A 338 18.30 1.18 -7.04
CA LYS A 338 17.53 1.92 -6.04
C LYS A 338 16.06 2.06 -6.39
N LEU A 339 15.67 1.76 -7.63
CA LEU A 339 14.35 2.03 -8.18
C LEU A 339 13.38 0.87 -7.91
N TYR A 340 12.30 1.16 -7.21
CA TYR A 340 11.26 0.21 -6.85
C TYR A 340 9.93 0.65 -7.46
N MET A 341 9.18 -0.30 -8.03
CA MET A 341 7.76 -0.06 -8.35
C MET A 341 6.89 -0.65 -7.25
N ALA A 342 6.09 0.19 -6.61
CA ALA A 342 5.07 -0.29 -5.71
C ALA A 342 3.78 -0.63 -6.49
N ILE A 343 3.29 -1.85 -6.34
CA ILE A 343 2.21 -2.46 -7.12
C ILE A 343 1.04 -2.80 -6.18
N PRO A 344 -0.21 -2.62 -6.61
CA PRO A 344 -1.35 -2.90 -5.75
C PRO A 344 -1.62 -4.41 -5.68
N THR A 345 -2.00 -4.90 -4.50
CA THR A 345 -2.50 -6.28 -4.29
C THR A 345 -4.02 -6.37 -4.33
N TYR A 346 -4.68 -5.26 -4.65
CA TYR A 346 -6.12 -5.10 -4.76
C TYR A 346 -6.47 -4.54 -6.13
N GLY A 347 -7.76 -4.61 -6.46
CA GLY A 347 -8.35 -3.78 -7.51
C GLY A 347 -9.73 -3.30 -7.08
N TYR A 348 -10.55 -2.86 -8.03
CA TYR A 348 -11.82 -2.20 -7.77
C TYR A 348 -12.99 -2.82 -8.54
N ASP A 349 -14.12 -2.96 -7.83
CA ASP A 349 -15.42 -3.40 -8.36
C ASP A 349 -16.29 -2.18 -8.68
N TRP A 350 -16.61 -2.02 -9.95
CA TRP A 350 -17.28 -0.87 -10.54
C TRP A 350 -18.71 -1.17 -10.95
N ALA A 351 -19.63 -0.29 -10.58
CA ALA A 351 -20.98 -0.29 -11.12
C ALA A 351 -21.02 0.38 -12.51
N LEU A 352 -21.68 -0.26 -13.47
CA LEU A 352 -21.69 0.19 -14.87
C LEU A 352 -22.94 0.99 -15.24
N ASN A 353 -24.11 0.52 -14.79
CA ASN A 353 -25.43 1.04 -15.18
C ASN A 353 -26.25 1.60 -14.00
N CYS A 354 -25.70 1.63 -12.79
CA CYS A 354 -26.39 2.06 -11.58
C CYS A 354 -25.53 2.97 -10.70
N LYS A 355 -26.16 3.70 -9.77
CA LYS A 355 -25.49 4.64 -8.85
C LYS A 355 -24.96 3.94 -7.60
N ALA A 356 -24.09 2.95 -7.77
CA ALA A 356 -23.38 2.30 -6.66
C ALA A 356 -21.92 2.75 -6.63
N SER A 357 -21.38 2.96 -5.43
CA SER A 357 -19.97 3.28 -5.26
C SER A 357 -19.08 2.10 -5.65
N ALA A 358 -17.90 2.41 -6.17
CA ALA A 358 -16.90 1.39 -6.43
C ALA A 358 -16.29 0.88 -5.10
N LYS A 359 -16.02 -0.42 -5.02
CA LYS A 359 -15.53 -1.11 -3.82
C LYS A 359 -14.15 -1.72 -4.02
N ALA A 360 -13.46 -1.98 -2.91
CA ALA A 360 -12.19 -2.70 -2.96
C ALA A 360 -12.50 -4.14 -3.32
N VAL A 361 -11.60 -4.76 -4.06
CA VAL A 361 -11.66 -6.17 -4.38
C VAL A 361 -10.31 -6.75 -4.02
N TYR A 362 -10.35 -7.69 -3.07
CA TYR A 362 -9.24 -8.55 -2.68
C TYR A 362 -9.57 -10.00 -3.09
N HIS A 363 -8.73 -10.95 -2.69
CA HIS A 363 -8.85 -12.33 -3.15
C HIS A 363 -10.19 -12.99 -2.75
N SER A 364 -10.62 -12.83 -1.50
CA SER A 364 -11.91 -13.37 -1.04
C SER A 364 -13.11 -12.83 -1.82
N ASP A 365 -13.08 -11.56 -2.23
CA ASP A 365 -14.12 -10.97 -3.09
C ASP A 365 -14.16 -11.60 -4.47
N VAL A 366 -12.99 -11.90 -5.05
CA VAL A 366 -12.86 -12.59 -6.35
C VAL A 366 -13.48 -13.98 -6.26
N ILE A 367 -13.17 -14.75 -5.20
CA ILE A 367 -13.77 -16.06 -4.96
C ILE A 367 -15.29 -15.94 -4.85
N ARG A 368 -15.79 -15.01 -4.03
CA ARG A 368 -17.22 -14.77 -3.81
C ARG A 368 -17.96 -14.38 -5.09
N ILE A 369 -17.36 -13.55 -5.94
CA ILE A 369 -17.97 -13.14 -7.21
C ILE A 369 -18.00 -14.34 -8.19
N ARG A 370 -16.90 -15.11 -8.27
CA ARG A 370 -16.80 -16.30 -9.12
C ARG A 370 -17.75 -17.42 -8.71
N SER A 371 -18.06 -17.57 -7.41
CA SER A 371 -19.04 -18.57 -6.96
C SER A 371 -20.49 -18.20 -7.31
N GLY A 372 -20.74 -16.93 -7.66
CA GLY A 372 -22.05 -16.44 -8.09
C GLY A 372 -22.26 -16.50 -9.61
N ALA A 373 -23.40 -16.00 -10.07
CA ALA A 373 -23.66 -15.84 -11.51
C ALA A 373 -22.75 -14.76 -12.11
N HIS A 374 -21.87 -15.15 -13.01
CA HIS A 374 -20.90 -14.30 -13.70
C HIS A 374 -20.77 -14.71 -15.17
N LYS A 375 -20.16 -13.86 -16.00
CA LYS A 375 -19.89 -14.21 -17.41
C LYS A 375 -18.85 -15.33 -17.49
N LYS A 376 -19.06 -16.29 -18.40
CA LYS A 376 -18.05 -17.35 -18.66
C LYS A 376 -16.77 -16.80 -19.28
N HIS A 377 -16.92 -15.90 -20.25
CA HIS A 377 -15.80 -15.18 -20.84
C HIS A 377 -15.53 -13.89 -20.05
N GLN A 378 -14.26 -13.64 -19.73
CA GLN A 378 -13.83 -12.52 -18.89
C GLN A 378 -12.84 -11.63 -19.66
N PRO A 379 -13.35 -10.87 -20.66
CA PRO A 379 -12.51 -10.07 -21.55
C PRO A 379 -11.90 -8.86 -20.83
N THR A 380 -10.67 -8.52 -21.21
CA THR A 380 -9.93 -7.38 -20.67
C THR A 380 -9.73 -6.23 -21.68
N ASP A 381 -10.10 -6.43 -22.96
CA ASP A 381 -10.15 -5.37 -23.97
C ASP A 381 -11.48 -4.61 -23.87
N ILE A 382 -11.44 -3.45 -23.21
CA ILE A 382 -12.64 -2.66 -22.93
C ILE A 382 -13.27 -2.11 -24.21
N ASN A 383 -12.48 -1.75 -25.22
CA ASN A 383 -13.05 -1.24 -26.47
C ASN A 383 -13.74 -2.35 -27.27
N GLN A 384 -13.15 -3.54 -27.32
CA GLN A 384 -13.79 -4.68 -27.98
C GLN A 384 -15.09 -5.06 -27.27
N ILE A 385 -15.11 -5.05 -25.93
CA ILE A 385 -16.31 -5.29 -25.13
C ILE A 385 -17.41 -4.27 -25.45
N LEU A 386 -17.06 -2.99 -25.51
CA LEU A 386 -18.02 -1.93 -25.86
C LEU A 386 -18.58 -2.08 -27.29
N LEU A 387 -17.89 -2.78 -28.19
CA LEU A 387 -18.35 -3.06 -29.55
C LEU A 387 -19.22 -4.32 -29.65
N THR A 388 -18.94 -5.36 -28.85
CA THR A 388 -19.58 -6.68 -28.98
C THR A 388 -20.72 -6.93 -28.01
N GLU A 389 -20.76 -6.22 -26.88
CA GLU A 389 -21.73 -6.50 -25.82
C GLU A 389 -23.08 -5.83 -26.05
N ASN A 390 -24.14 -6.59 -25.77
CA ASN A 390 -25.49 -6.06 -25.71
C ASN A 390 -25.63 -5.18 -24.45
N LYS A 391 -26.42 -4.09 -24.52
CA LYS A 391 -26.71 -3.16 -23.40
C LYS A 391 -25.58 -2.18 -23.02
N VAL A 392 -24.49 -2.09 -23.78
CA VAL A 392 -23.40 -1.11 -23.57
C VAL A 392 -23.88 0.35 -23.55
N ALA A 393 -25.00 0.65 -24.22
CA ALA A 393 -25.65 1.95 -24.19
C ALA A 393 -26.03 2.40 -22.76
N ASN A 394 -26.24 1.46 -21.84
CA ASN A 394 -26.58 1.72 -20.44
C ASN A 394 -25.35 1.81 -19.52
N TRP A 395 -24.16 1.41 -19.99
CA TRP A 395 -22.92 1.40 -19.20
C TRP A 395 -22.22 2.76 -19.19
N ARG A 396 -22.95 3.79 -18.73
CA ARG A 396 -22.50 5.19 -18.77
C ARG A 396 -21.15 5.40 -18.10
N ASN A 397 -20.88 4.68 -17.01
CA ASN A 397 -19.62 4.81 -16.27
C ASN A 397 -18.41 4.24 -17.01
N LEU A 398 -18.59 3.34 -17.98
CA LEU A 398 -17.50 2.77 -18.77
C LEU A 398 -17.36 3.50 -20.12
N SER A 399 -18.47 3.68 -20.83
CA SER A 399 -18.48 4.28 -22.18
C SER A 399 -17.98 5.72 -22.18
N LYS A 400 -18.22 6.48 -21.10
CA LYS A 400 -17.70 7.85 -20.93
C LYS A 400 -16.15 7.92 -21.00
N PHE A 401 -15.47 6.83 -20.68
CA PHE A 401 -14.02 6.79 -20.57
C PHE A 401 -13.38 5.84 -21.58
N ALA A 402 -14.11 5.42 -22.62
CA ALA A 402 -13.63 4.44 -23.60
C ALA A 402 -12.27 4.81 -24.25
N ASP A 403 -11.97 6.10 -24.39
CA ASP A 403 -10.73 6.57 -25.00
C ASP A 403 -9.47 6.17 -24.23
N ILE A 404 -9.53 6.07 -22.90
CA ILE A 404 -8.35 5.70 -22.09
C ILE A 404 -7.97 4.23 -22.26
N HIS A 405 -8.90 3.42 -22.78
CA HIS A 405 -8.68 2.01 -23.06
C HIS A 405 -8.31 1.74 -24.52
N LYS A 406 -8.34 2.76 -25.38
CA LYS A 406 -8.20 2.60 -26.83
C LYS A 406 -6.95 1.79 -27.19
N ASN A 407 -7.15 0.72 -27.96
CA ASN A 407 -6.11 -0.21 -28.42
C ASN A 407 -5.37 -0.91 -27.26
N ARG A 408 -6.05 -1.18 -26.14
CA ARG A 408 -5.47 -1.85 -24.98
C ARG A 408 -6.29 -3.07 -24.58
N ALA A 409 -5.60 -4.21 -24.50
CA ALA A 409 -6.00 -5.35 -23.71
C ALA A 409 -5.09 -5.42 -22.49
N TYR A 410 -5.68 -5.60 -21.32
CA TYR A 410 -4.94 -5.60 -20.05
C TYR A 410 -4.63 -7.01 -19.58
N GLU A 411 -3.48 -7.16 -18.93
CA GLU A 411 -3.11 -8.37 -18.21
C GLU A 411 -3.82 -8.51 -16.86
N ASP A 412 -4.21 -7.38 -16.26
CA ASP A 412 -5.02 -7.34 -15.06
C ASP A 412 -6.38 -8.01 -15.34
N PRO A 413 -6.73 -9.08 -14.63
CA PRO A 413 -7.95 -9.81 -14.90
C PRO A 413 -9.20 -9.02 -14.50
N THR A 414 -10.30 -9.34 -15.19
CA THR A 414 -11.63 -8.79 -14.91
C THR A 414 -12.61 -9.87 -14.43
N LEU A 415 -13.63 -9.46 -13.67
CA LEU A 415 -14.85 -10.24 -13.43
C LEU A 415 -16.08 -9.41 -13.79
N TRP A 416 -16.80 -9.87 -14.82
CA TRP A 416 -18.06 -9.30 -15.30
C TRP A 416 -19.25 -10.08 -14.72
N TYR A 417 -20.15 -9.39 -14.03
CA TYR A 417 -21.29 -9.99 -13.35
C TYR A 417 -22.42 -8.99 -13.11
N SER A 418 -23.57 -9.47 -12.64
CA SER A 418 -24.68 -8.61 -12.23
C SER A 418 -25.03 -8.88 -10.77
N SER A 419 -25.34 -7.82 -10.01
CA SER A 419 -25.73 -7.91 -8.61
C SER A 419 -26.69 -6.78 -8.26
N GLY A 420 -27.84 -7.11 -7.65
CA GLY A 420 -28.84 -6.13 -7.24
C GLY A 420 -29.39 -5.28 -8.40
N GLY A 421 -29.54 -5.88 -9.59
CA GLY A 421 -29.95 -5.17 -10.81
C GLY A 421 -28.87 -4.29 -11.46
N CYS A 422 -27.66 -4.26 -10.89
CA CYS A 422 -26.53 -3.53 -11.46
C CYS A 422 -25.60 -4.46 -12.24
N ASP A 423 -25.20 -4.03 -13.44
CA ASP A 423 -24.06 -4.62 -14.15
C ASP A 423 -22.77 -4.09 -13.55
N ARG A 424 -21.78 -4.98 -13.41
CA ARG A 424 -20.55 -4.71 -12.68
C ARG A 424 -19.34 -5.30 -13.38
N VAL A 425 -18.20 -4.63 -13.19
CA VAL A 425 -16.88 -5.14 -13.57
C VAL A 425 -15.90 -4.93 -12.43
N ALA A 426 -15.29 -6.02 -11.97
CA ALA A 426 -14.20 -5.97 -11.01
C ALA A 426 -12.86 -6.19 -11.71
N PHE A 427 -11.95 -5.23 -11.59
CA PHE A 427 -10.53 -5.43 -11.91
C PHE A 427 -9.84 -5.85 -10.62
N TYR A 428 -8.94 -6.83 -10.68
CA TYR A 428 -8.27 -7.37 -9.50
C TYR A 428 -6.85 -7.85 -9.82
N MET A 429 -6.08 -8.17 -8.79
CA MET A 429 -4.76 -8.80 -8.90
C MET A 429 -4.90 -10.30 -8.69
N ASN A 430 -4.23 -11.10 -9.54
CA ASN A 430 -4.04 -12.52 -9.31
C ASN A 430 -2.58 -12.91 -9.57
N ARG A 431 -2.25 -14.19 -9.34
CA ARG A 431 -0.93 -14.75 -9.65
C ARG A 431 -0.38 -14.33 -11.02
N LYS A 432 -1.12 -14.60 -12.10
CA LYS A 432 -0.65 -14.35 -13.48
C LYS A 432 -0.34 -12.87 -13.73
N ALA A 433 -1.26 -11.97 -13.39
CA ALA A 433 -1.05 -10.53 -13.57
C ALA A 433 0.12 -10.01 -12.74
N PHE A 434 0.32 -10.57 -11.54
CA PHE A 434 1.47 -10.26 -10.71
C PHE A 434 2.78 -10.72 -11.37
N GLU A 435 2.86 -11.97 -11.85
CA GLU A 435 4.03 -12.49 -12.55
C GLU A 435 4.41 -11.68 -13.79
N GLU A 436 3.42 -11.27 -14.58
CA GLU A 436 3.66 -10.47 -15.78
C GLU A 436 4.26 -9.11 -15.42
N LYS A 437 3.78 -8.48 -14.33
CA LYS A 437 4.36 -7.25 -13.80
C LYS A 437 5.77 -7.49 -13.29
N MET A 438 6.01 -8.52 -12.49
CA MET A 438 7.35 -8.80 -11.98
C MET A 438 8.34 -9.12 -13.10
N THR A 439 7.89 -9.83 -14.13
CA THR A 439 8.66 -10.08 -15.36
C THR A 439 9.04 -8.77 -16.03
N LEU A 440 8.08 -7.84 -16.19
CA LEU A 440 8.34 -6.51 -16.72
C LEU A 440 9.42 -5.77 -15.90
N LEU A 441 9.27 -5.70 -14.58
CA LEU A 441 10.22 -4.99 -13.72
C LEU A 441 11.63 -5.61 -13.80
N ARG A 442 11.72 -6.94 -13.81
CA ARG A 442 13.01 -7.66 -13.95
C ARG A 442 13.64 -7.44 -15.33
N LYS A 443 12.85 -7.32 -16.40
CA LYS A 443 13.36 -7.00 -17.76
C LYS A 443 14.02 -5.62 -17.83
N TYR A 444 13.49 -4.65 -17.08
CA TYR A 444 14.06 -3.31 -16.98
C TYR A 444 15.13 -3.16 -15.90
N ASP A 445 15.49 -4.26 -15.22
CA ASP A 445 16.57 -4.34 -14.23
C ASP A 445 16.37 -3.46 -12.99
N LEU A 446 15.13 -3.30 -12.54
CA LEU A 446 14.82 -2.55 -11.32
C LEU A 446 15.36 -3.24 -10.07
N GLY A 447 15.64 -2.48 -9.02
CA GLY A 447 16.16 -2.98 -7.75
C GLY A 447 15.15 -3.80 -6.94
N GLY A 448 13.85 -3.66 -7.24
CA GLY A 448 12.80 -4.45 -6.61
C GLY A 448 11.39 -3.95 -6.90
N PHE A 449 10.44 -4.47 -6.14
CA PHE A 449 9.05 -4.02 -6.10
C PHE A 449 8.60 -3.82 -4.65
N SER A 450 7.45 -3.19 -4.44
CA SER A 450 6.81 -3.16 -3.12
C SER A 450 5.31 -3.42 -3.23
N PHE A 451 4.70 -4.18 -2.32
CA PHE A 451 3.24 -4.27 -2.27
C PHE A 451 2.60 -3.08 -1.56
N TRP A 452 1.53 -2.54 -2.16
CA TRP A 452 0.49 -1.79 -1.47
C TRP A 452 -0.85 -2.55 -1.57
N GLN A 453 -1.24 -3.34 -0.58
CA GLN A 453 -0.51 -3.62 0.65
C GLN A 453 -0.54 -5.12 0.92
N LEU A 454 0.44 -5.61 1.66
CA LEU A 454 0.42 -6.97 2.18
C LEU A 454 -0.68 -7.09 3.24
N VAL A 455 -1.68 -7.94 2.96
CA VAL A 455 -2.78 -8.27 3.87
C VAL A 455 -3.07 -9.76 3.80
N THR A 456 -3.75 -10.29 4.83
CA THR A 456 -4.08 -11.71 4.92
C THR A 456 -4.95 -12.20 3.74
N ASP A 457 -5.68 -11.29 3.09
CA ASP A 457 -6.56 -11.57 1.93
C ASP A 457 -5.91 -11.28 0.56
N ASN A 458 -4.58 -11.27 0.48
CA ASN A 458 -3.90 -11.32 -0.81
C ASN A 458 -4.04 -12.71 -1.44
N ASP A 459 -3.95 -12.78 -2.76
CA ASP A 459 -4.01 -14.04 -3.49
C ASP A 459 -2.88 -14.98 -3.00
N PRO A 460 -3.21 -16.13 -2.37
CA PRO A 460 -2.19 -17.00 -1.77
C PRO A 460 -1.24 -17.58 -2.82
N GLU A 461 -1.67 -17.73 -4.08
CA GLU A 461 -0.80 -18.21 -5.16
C GLU A 461 0.36 -17.24 -5.41
N ILE A 462 0.25 -15.95 -5.08
CA ILE A 462 1.37 -15.00 -5.17
C ILE A 462 2.55 -15.46 -4.29
N ASN A 463 2.29 -16.12 -3.16
CA ASN A 463 3.34 -16.58 -2.26
C ASN A 463 4.28 -17.59 -2.91
N ASP A 464 3.77 -18.44 -3.81
CA ASP A 464 4.62 -19.40 -4.52
C ASP A 464 5.65 -18.68 -5.42
N TYR A 465 5.33 -17.47 -5.88
CA TYR A 465 6.21 -16.69 -6.77
C TYR A 465 7.31 -16.10 -5.94
N LEU A 466 6.91 -15.51 -4.80
CA LEU A 466 7.82 -14.92 -3.85
C LEU A 466 8.77 -15.99 -3.32
N ALA A 467 8.28 -17.19 -3.03
CA ALA A 467 9.11 -18.33 -2.62
C ALA A 467 10.18 -18.65 -3.67
N LEU A 468 9.79 -18.77 -4.95
CA LEU A 468 10.75 -18.97 -6.04
C LEU A 468 11.71 -17.79 -6.20
N LEU A 469 11.22 -16.55 -6.04
CA LEU A 469 12.02 -15.34 -6.16
C LEU A 469 13.12 -15.29 -5.11
N VAL A 470 12.78 -15.44 -3.83
CA VAL A 470 13.75 -15.33 -2.73
C VAL A 470 14.74 -16.49 -2.68
N GLN A 471 14.38 -17.64 -3.25
CA GLN A 471 15.29 -18.78 -3.46
C GLN A 471 16.18 -18.63 -4.70
N GLY A 472 15.98 -17.58 -5.51
CA GLY A 472 16.70 -17.41 -6.78
C GLY A 472 16.35 -18.46 -7.85
N LYS A 473 15.16 -19.08 -7.76
CA LYS A 473 14.70 -20.16 -8.65
C LYS A 473 13.83 -19.69 -9.81
N LEU A 474 13.57 -18.38 -9.92
CA LEU A 474 12.82 -17.86 -11.06
C LEU A 474 13.64 -17.92 -12.36
N PRO A 475 13.02 -18.24 -13.51
CA PRO A 475 13.68 -18.18 -14.79
C PRO A 475 14.31 -16.80 -15.05
N ALA A 476 15.46 -16.78 -15.72
CA ALA A 476 16.08 -15.54 -16.18
C ALA A 476 15.16 -14.82 -17.18
N VAL A 477 15.27 -13.50 -17.24
CA VAL A 477 14.54 -12.67 -18.21
C VAL A 477 15.53 -11.89 -19.06
N GLU A 478 15.30 -11.87 -20.38
CA GLU A 478 16.09 -11.06 -21.29
C GLU A 478 15.89 -9.57 -20.98
N LYS A 479 17.01 -8.85 -20.78
CA LYS A 479 16.99 -7.45 -20.39
C LYS A 479 16.70 -6.56 -21.60
N VAL A 480 15.93 -5.50 -21.39
CA VAL A 480 15.67 -4.49 -22.43
C VAL A 480 16.99 -3.79 -22.77
N LYS A 481 17.38 -3.78 -24.05
CA LYS A 481 18.55 -3.05 -24.52
C LYS A 481 18.32 -1.54 -24.35
N GLU A 482 19.36 -0.79 -23.98
CA GLU A 482 19.21 0.65 -23.64
C GLU A 482 18.55 1.48 -24.75
N VAL A 483 18.72 1.10 -26.03
CA VAL A 483 18.15 1.79 -27.20
C VAL A 483 16.61 1.71 -27.27
N GLU A 484 15.99 0.61 -26.80
CA GLU A 484 14.52 0.45 -26.83
C GLU A 484 13.80 1.27 -25.73
N VAL A 485 14.54 1.69 -24.70
CA VAL A 485 14.01 2.53 -23.61
C VAL A 485 13.70 3.95 -24.10
N GLU A 486 14.39 4.42 -25.15
CA GLU A 486 14.14 5.73 -25.77
C GLU A 486 12.99 5.71 -26.78
N GLU A 487 12.82 4.62 -27.53
CA GLU A 487 11.72 4.49 -28.50
C GLU A 487 10.35 4.36 -27.83
N THR A 488 10.27 3.65 -26.69
CA THR A 488 9.04 3.55 -25.88
C THR A 488 8.62 4.88 -25.23
N ALA A 489 9.51 5.89 -25.20
CA ALA A 489 9.19 7.23 -24.72
C ALA A 489 8.54 8.12 -25.80
N LYS A 490 8.42 7.65 -27.06
CA LYS A 490 7.67 8.33 -28.11
C LYS A 490 6.36 7.57 -28.34
N PRO A 491 5.18 8.22 -28.28
CA PRO A 491 3.97 7.56 -28.70
C PRO A 491 4.08 7.21 -30.19
N GLU A 492 3.90 5.94 -30.54
CA GLU A 492 3.71 5.53 -31.93
C GLU A 492 2.45 6.21 -32.48
N GLU A 493 2.62 7.36 -33.15
CA GLU A 493 1.64 7.83 -34.12
C GLU A 493 1.70 6.89 -35.35
N LYS A 494 1.00 5.76 -35.29
CA LYS A 494 0.58 5.07 -36.52
C LYS A 494 -0.43 5.97 -37.24
N LYS A 495 0.08 6.90 -38.06
CA LYS A 495 -0.69 7.54 -39.13
C LYS A 495 -0.99 6.50 -40.20
N THR A 496 -2.02 5.68 -39.99
CA THR A 496 -2.62 4.90 -41.06
C THR A 496 -3.42 5.88 -41.92
N SER A 497 -2.78 6.37 -42.99
CA SER A 497 -3.49 7.08 -44.06
C SER A 497 -4.35 6.06 -44.81
N LEU A 498 -5.64 5.98 -44.45
CA LEU A 498 -6.65 5.32 -45.27
C LEU A 498 -6.81 6.15 -46.56
N LYS A 499 -6.13 5.72 -47.63
CA LYS A 499 -6.48 6.13 -48.98
C LYS A 499 -7.86 5.56 -49.31
N LEU A 500 -8.88 6.41 -49.26
CA LEU A 500 -10.18 6.12 -49.87
C LEU A 500 -9.98 6.02 -51.39
N SER A 501 -10.00 4.79 -51.93
CA SER A 501 -10.23 4.56 -53.35
C SER A 501 -11.73 4.67 -53.61
N THR A 502 -12.14 5.75 -54.26
CA THR A 502 -13.50 5.96 -54.77
C THR A 502 -13.71 5.14 -56.03
N ASN A 503 -14.33 3.96 -55.93
CA ASN A 503 -14.92 3.29 -57.08
C ASN A 503 -16.38 3.73 -57.22
N LYS A 504 -16.63 4.61 -58.21
CA LYS A 504 -17.96 4.96 -58.71
C LYS A 504 -18.47 3.80 -59.58
N GLU A 505 -19.41 3.02 -59.06
CA GLU A 505 -20.23 2.13 -59.88
C GLU A 505 -21.32 2.95 -60.60
N LYS A 506 -21.25 2.97 -61.94
CA LYS A 506 -22.29 3.51 -62.81
C LYS A 506 -23.37 2.44 -63.02
N THR A 507 -24.53 2.64 -62.43
CA THR A 507 -25.75 1.90 -62.75
C THR A 507 -26.26 2.37 -64.12
N LYS A 508 -26.26 1.49 -65.14
CA LYS A 508 -26.97 1.69 -66.41
C LYS A 508 -28.31 0.95 -66.33
N LYS A 509 -29.40 1.72 -66.36
CA LYS A 509 -30.75 1.24 -66.72
C LYS A 509 -30.72 0.68 -68.14
N VAL A 510 -31.31 -0.50 -68.34
CA VAL A 510 -31.95 -0.86 -69.61
C VAL A 510 -33.33 -1.40 -69.27
N SER A 511 -34.33 -0.69 -69.77
CA SER A 511 -35.73 -1.08 -69.85
C SER A 511 -35.94 -2.07 -70.99
N LEU A 512 -36.67 -3.15 -70.69
CA LEU A 512 -37.79 -3.67 -71.48
C LEU A 512 -38.64 -4.55 -70.57
#